data_AF-A0A149ZZ93-F1
#
_entry.id   AF-A0A149ZZ93-F1
#
_cell.length_a   1.000
_cell.length_b   1.000
_cell.length_c   1.000
_cell.angle_alpha   90.00
_cell.angle_beta   90.00
_cell.angle_gamma   90.00
#
_symmetry.space_group_name_H-M   'P 1'
#
loop_
_entity.id
_entity.type
_entity.pdbx_description
1 polymer ?
#
loop_
_entity_poly.entity_id
_entity_poly.type
_entity_poly.pdbx_seq_one_letter_code
_entity_poly.pdbx_strand_id
1 'polypeptide(L)' 'MSTTHENHVRRIAARQGLQLTKSPARDPQSPDYGTYGLLTVDGHHLVAGSHQTGYGLSLDDVEEELEARRR' A
#
# COMPACT_ATOMS: atom_id res chain seq x y z
N MET A 1 -2.54 -7.83 14.67
CA MET A 1 -1.71 -6.74 15.23
C MET A 1 -1.04 -6.03 14.06
N SER A 2 -1.34 -4.75 13.82
CA SER A 2 -0.66 -3.93 12.80
C SER A 2 0.68 -3.47 13.39
N THR A 3 1.78 -3.67 12.68
CA THR A 3 3.13 -3.30 13.16
C THR A 3 3.27 -1.78 13.25
N THR A 4 4.23 -1.28 14.04
CA THR A 4 4.50 0.16 14.18
C THR A 4 4.80 0.82 12.82
N HIS A 5 5.52 0.10 11.95
CA HIS A 5 5.88 0.58 10.62
C HIS A 5 4.67 0.69 9.68
N GLU A 6 3.81 -0.34 9.62
CA GLU A 6 2.58 -0.27 8.82
C GLU A 6 1.67 0.89 9.26
N ASN A 7 1.57 1.13 10.56
CA ASN A 7 0.81 2.27 11.10
C ASN A 7 1.45 3.62 10.72
N HIS A 8 2.77 3.68 10.63
CA HIS A 8 3.50 4.87 10.20
C HIS A 8 3.15 5.20 8.74
N VAL A 9 3.33 4.23 7.83
CA VAL A 9 3.04 4.38 6.40
C VAL A 9 1.57 4.70 6.17
N ARG A 10 0.66 4.01 6.85
CA ARG A 10 -0.80 4.29 6.79
C ARG A 10 -1.11 5.74 7.14
N ARG A 11 -0.45 6.30 8.15
CA ARG A 11 -0.66 7.70 8.56
C ARG A 11 -0.08 8.69 7.55
N ILE A 12 1.04 8.37 6.91
CA ILE A 12 1.59 9.20 5.83
C ILE A 12 0.62 9.20 4.65
N ALA A 13 0.16 8.04 4.21
CA ALA A 13 -0.82 7.90 3.12
C ALA A 13 -2.08 8.71 3.41
N ALA A 14 -2.67 8.55 4.60
CA ALA A 14 -3.90 9.25 4.98
C ALA A 14 -3.74 10.78 4.94
N ARG A 15 -2.57 11.32 5.33
CA ARG A 15 -2.29 12.77 5.24
C ARG A 15 -2.23 13.28 3.81
N GLN A 16 -2.00 12.41 2.83
CA GLN A 16 -1.95 12.73 1.42
C GLN A 16 -3.27 12.39 0.69
N GLY A 17 -4.34 12.06 1.42
CA GLY A 17 -5.61 11.66 0.81
C GLY A 17 -5.55 10.30 0.12
N LEU A 18 -4.66 9.42 0.58
CA LEU A 18 -4.45 8.07 0.06
C LEU A 18 -4.74 7.01 1.12
N GLN A 19 -5.02 5.80 0.66
CA GLN A 19 -5.31 4.64 1.49
C GLN A 19 -4.28 3.52 1.23
N LEU A 20 -3.56 3.14 2.28
CA LEU A 20 -2.75 1.93 2.29
C LEU A 20 -3.66 0.71 2.45
N THR A 21 -3.61 -0.20 1.50
CA THR A 21 -4.33 -1.48 1.54
C THR A 21 -3.34 -2.64 1.54
N LYS A 22 -3.67 -3.71 2.27
CA LYS A 22 -2.88 -4.94 2.30
C LYS A 22 -3.59 -5.99 1.46
N SER A 23 -2.83 -6.77 0.71
CA SER A 23 -3.37 -7.89 -0.06
C SER A 23 -4.12 -8.87 0.86
N PRO A 24 -5.34 -9.31 0.48
CA PRO A 24 -6.10 -10.29 1.24
C PRO A 24 -5.57 -11.73 1.07
N ALA A 25 -4.57 -11.94 0.20
CA ALA A 25 -4.00 -13.26 -0.05
C ALA A 25 -3.53 -13.92 1.25
N ARG A 26 -4.00 -15.15 1.49
CA ARG A 26 -3.69 -15.95 2.68
C ARG A 26 -2.70 -17.07 2.43
N ASP A 27 -2.58 -17.47 1.17
CA ASP A 27 -1.63 -18.48 0.73
C ASP A 27 -0.24 -17.84 0.61
N PRO A 28 0.76 -18.28 1.40
CA PRO A 28 2.13 -17.77 1.29
C PRO A 28 2.77 -17.98 -0.08
N GLN A 29 2.24 -18.88 -0.93
CA GLN A 29 2.71 -19.09 -2.30
C GLN A 29 2.11 -18.09 -3.30
N SER A 30 1.11 -17.30 -2.89
CA SER A 30 0.56 -16.25 -3.74
C SER A 30 1.59 -15.13 -3.93
N PRO A 31 1.78 -14.63 -5.17
CA PRO A 31 2.71 -13.52 -5.43
C PRO A 31 2.34 -12.24 -4.67
N ASP A 32 1.07 -12.06 -4.33
CA ASP A 32 0.61 -10.89 -3.58
C ASP A 32 0.63 -11.12 -2.05
N TYR A 33 1.02 -12.28 -1.55
CA TYR A 33 0.97 -12.58 -0.12
C TYR A 33 1.82 -11.59 0.69
N GLY A 34 1.19 -10.91 1.65
CA GLY A 34 1.87 -9.95 2.51
C GLY A 34 2.26 -8.64 1.83
N THR A 35 1.86 -8.42 0.58
CA THR A 35 2.12 -7.19 -0.18
C THR A 35 1.04 -6.14 0.06
N TYR A 36 1.29 -4.94 -0.45
CA TYR A 36 0.50 -3.75 -0.24
C TYR A 36 0.21 -3.04 -1.56
N GLY A 37 -0.79 -2.17 -1.52
CA GLY A 37 -1.19 -1.28 -2.59
C GLY A 37 -1.64 0.07 -2.05
N LEU A 38 -1.45 1.10 -2.85
CA LEU A 38 -1.83 2.47 -2.53
C LEU A 38 -2.96 2.90 -3.44
N LEU A 39 -4.08 3.32 -2.85
CA LEU A 39 -5.26 3.79 -3.59
C LEU A 39 -5.65 5.20 -3.15
N THR A 40 -6.50 5.85 -3.94
CA THR A 40 -7.27 7.00 -3.47
C THR A 40 -8.19 6.61 -2.33
N VAL A 41 -8.59 7.58 -1.49
CA VAL A 41 -9.48 7.32 -0.33
C VAL A 41 -10.84 6.76 -0.71
N ASP A 42 -11.33 7.04 -1.92
CA ASP A 42 -12.56 6.42 -2.45
C ASP A 42 -12.36 4.95 -2.89
N GLY A 43 -11.12 4.47 -2.90
CA GLY A 43 -10.76 3.10 -3.29
C GLY A 43 -10.91 2.80 -4.78
N HIS A 44 -11.19 3.80 -5.62
CA HIS A 44 -11.48 3.59 -7.04
C HIS A 44 -10.25 3.68 -7.94
N HIS A 45 -9.21 4.40 -7.52
CA HIS A 45 -8.02 4.61 -8.32
C HIS A 45 -6.79 4.01 -7.66
N LEU A 46 -6.12 3.12 -8.39
CA LEU A 46 -4.81 2.61 -8.04
C LEU A 46 -3.78 3.72 -8.24
N VAL A 47 -3.11 4.08 -7.15
CA VAL A 47 -2.01 5.05 -7.15
C VAL A 47 -0.68 4.36 -7.32
N ALA A 48 -0.46 3.25 -6.61
CA ALA A 48 0.74 2.44 -6.74
C ALA A 48 0.46 0.97 -6.40
N GLY A 49 1.00 0.06 -7.21
CA GLY A 49 0.79 -1.38 -7.15
C GLY A 49 0.67 -1.99 -8.55
N SER A 50 0.47 -3.29 -8.62
CA SER A 50 0.18 -4.00 -9.85
C SER A 50 -1.15 -3.53 -10.44
N HIS A 51 -1.20 -3.19 -11.73
CA HIS A 51 -2.46 -2.88 -12.41
C HIS A 51 -3.40 -4.09 -12.53
N GLN A 52 -2.90 -5.32 -12.35
CA GLN A 52 -3.73 -6.53 -12.43
C GLN A 52 -4.41 -6.84 -11.11
N THR A 53 -3.70 -6.66 -9.98
CA THR A 53 -4.17 -7.11 -8.66
C THR A 53 -4.40 -5.95 -7.69
N GLY A 54 -3.85 -4.78 -7.97
CA GLY A 54 -3.84 -3.63 -7.07
C GLY A 54 -2.80 -3.71 -5.95
N TYR A 55 -2.02 -4.80 -5.89
CA TYR A 55 -1.05 -5.09 -4.83
C TYR A 55 0.34 -5.42 -5.41
N GLY A 56 1.27 -5.91 -4.59
CA GLY A 56 2.61 -6.32 -5.04
C GLY A 56 3.75 -5.45 -4.52
N LEU A 57 3.46 -4.38 -3.77
CA LEU A 57 4.49 -3.55 -3.15
C LEU A 57 4.84 -4.04 -1.73
N SER A 58 6.09 -3.88 -1.33
CA SER A 58 6.46 -3.94 0.08
C SER A 58 6.02 -2.66 0.83
N LEU A 59 6.10 -2.65 2.16
CA LEU A 59 5.83 -1.41 2.92
C LEU A 59 6.87 -0.32 2.63
N ASP A 60 8.13 -0.71 2.42
CA ASP A 60 9.21 0.22 2.09
C ASP A 60 8.96 0.87 0.73
N ASP A 61 8.58 0.09 -0.30
CA ASP A 61 8.25 0.64 -1.63
C ASP A 61 7.10 1.65 -1.57
N VAL A 62 6.07 1.38 -0.74
CA VAL A 62 4.97 2.32 -0.53
C VAL A 62 5.44 3.59 0.17
N GLU A 63 6.31 3.46 1.16
CA GLU A 63 6.88 4.61 1.88
C GLU A 63 7.70 5.49 0.93
N GLU A 64 8.56 4.89 0.10
CA GLU A 64 9.34 5.59 -0.93
C GLU A 64 8.45 6.34 -1.93
N GLU A 65 7.38 5.70 -2.43
CA GLU A 65 6.41 6.35 -3.33
C GLU A 65 5.73 7.55 -2.65
N LEU A 66 5.33 7.41 -1.38
CA LEU A 66 4.71 8.49 -0.60
C LEU A 66 5.68 9.65 -0.33
N GLU A 67 6.98 9.37 -0.21
CA GLU A 67 8.02 10.39 -0.06
C GLU A 67 8.31 11.08 -1.38
N ALA A 68 8.40 10.34 -2.49
CA ALA A 68 8.62 10.87 -3.82
C ALA A 68 7.55 11.90 -4.22
N ARG A 69 6.28 11.62 -3.86
CA ARG A 69 5.11 12.48 -4.12
C ARG A 69 5.11 13.82 -3.40
N ARG A 70 5.96 14.01 -2.38
CA ARG A 70 6.07 15.28 -1.64
C ARG A 70 7.05 16.26 -2.25
N ARG A 71 7.88 15.83 -3.19
CA ARG A 71 8.91 16.64 -3.85
C ARG A 71 8.34 17.35 -5.06
#